data_AF-A0AAJ5Z5V1-F1
#
_entry.id   AF-A0AAJ5Z5V1-F1
#
_cell.length_a   1.000
_cell.length_b   1.000
_cell.length_c   1.000
_cell.angle_alpha   90.00
_cell.angle_beta   90.00
_cell.angle_gamma   90.00
#
_symmetry.space_group_name_H-M   'P 1'
#
loop_
_entity.id
_entity.type
_entity.pdbx_description
1 polymer ?
#
loop_
_entity_poly.entity_id
_entity_poly.type
_entity_poly.pdbx_seq_one_letter_code
_entity_poly.pdbx_strand_id
1 'polypeptide(L)'
;MIRSLRKGQTSIEIWYKYGADSIGAKQAEIELMDKHAIFRIRLSPVDKNQSHDADNIFIDNLETISKIIIWDEHIRKNTSKFINSHSEKISFVNLEIVYKKRHAFSSGLRPLDEDGLEFYIKNT
;
A
#
# COMPACT_ATOMS: atom_id res chain seq x y z
N MET A 1 8.50 2.48 15.87
CA MET A 1 8.95 3.79 15.31
C MET A 1 8.15 4.03 14.03
N ILE A 2 7.52 5.20 13.87
CA ILE A 2 6.70 5.51 12.69
C ILE A 2 7.38 6.59 11.84
N ARG A 3 7.38 6.41 10.52
CA ARG A 3 7.90 7.38 9.56
C ARG A 3 6.85 7.66 8.48
N SER A 4 6.54 8.95 8.30
CA SER A 4 5.74 9.40 7.15
C SER A 4 6.57 9.26 5.87
N LEU A 5 6.00 8.61 4.86
CA LEU A 5 6.61 8.47 3.53
C LEU A 5 6.15 9.58 2.59
N ARG A 6 4.89 9.98 2.73
CA ARG A 6 4.30 11.14 2.05
C ARG A 6 3.15 11.73 2.86
N LYS A 7 3.06 13.06 2.87
CA LYS A 7 1.90 13.83 3.33
C LYS A 7 1.36 14.58 2.11
N GLY A 8 0.15 14.25 1.67
CA GLY A 8 -0.45 14.82 0.46
C GLY A 8 -1.10 13.77 -0.43
N GLN A 9 -1.75 14.21 -1.50
CA GLN A 9 -2.41 13.32 -2.44
C GLN A 9 -1.38 12.53 -3.27
N THR A 10 -1.66 11.24 -3.41
CA THR A 10 -1.06 10.31 -4.36
C THR A 10 -2.18 9.39 -4.87
N SER A 11 -1.93 8.60 -5.91
CA SER A 11 -2.87 7.58 -6.38
C SER A 11 -2.22 6.21 -6.20
N ILE A 12 -3.01 5.21 -5.81
CA ILE A 12 -2.58 3.83 -5.79
C ILE A 12 -3.43 3.02 -6.76
N GLU A 13 -2.79 2.06 -7.42
CA GLU A 13 -3.44 1.16 -8.36
C GLU A 13 -3.66 -0.18 -7.67
N ILE A 14 -4.91 -0.64 -7.61
CA ILE A 14 -5.30 -1.84 -6.89
C ILE A 14 -5.81 -2.87 -7.90
N TRP A 15 -5.13 -4.01 -7.99
CA TRP A 15 -5.47 -5.10 -8.91
C TRP A 15 -6.27 -6.19 -8.20
N TYR A 16 -7.38 -6.58 -8.81
CA TYR A 16 -8.31 -7.58 -8.29
C TYR A 16 -8.90 -8.41 -9.45
N LYS A 17 -9.81 -9.36 -9.19
CA LYS A 17 -10.27 -10.32 -10.22
C LYS A 17 -10.87 -9.69 -11.49
N TYR A 18 -11.35 -8.44 -11.43
CA TYR A 18 -12.02 -7.78 -12.55
C TYR A 18 -11.15 -6.74 -13.28
N GLY A 19 -9.93 -6.49 -12.81
CA GLY A 19 -9.03 -5.52 -13.43
C GLY A 19 -8.23 -4.75 -12.39
N ALA A 20 -8.01 -3.46 -12.68
CA ALA A 20 -7.27 -2.57 -11.82
C ALA A 20 -7.95 -1.21 -11.76
N ASP A 21 -8.13 -0.67 -10.54
CA ASP A 21 -8.66 0.67 -10.33
C ASP A 21 -7.61 1.56 -9.63
N SER A 22 -7.61 2.84 -9.98
CA SER A 22 -6.76 3.85 -9.36
C SER A 22 -7.56 4.65 -8.33
N ILE A 23 -7.14 4.57 -7.07
CA ILE A 23 -7.81 5.24 -5.94
C ILE A 23 -6.86 6.25 -5.29
N GLY A 24 -7.37 7.45 -5.06
CA GLY A 24 -6.65 8.49 -4.33
C GLY A 24 -6.29 8.05 -2.90
N ALA A 25 -5.09 8.43 -2.46
CA ALA A 25 -4.59 8.25 -1.12
C ALA A 25 -4.08 9.58 -0.55
N LYS A 26 -4.33 9.82 0.74
CA LYS A 26 -3.95 11.08 1.42
C LYS A 26 -2.69 10.96 2.28
N GLN A 27 -2.27 9.72 2.57
CA GLN A 27 -1.15 9.44 3.46
C GLN A 27 -0.57 8.06 3.17
N ALA A 28 0.76 7.99 3.17
CA ALA A 28 1.52 6.75 3.24
C ALA A 28 2.55 6.85 4.38
N GLU A 29 2.63 5.82 5.21
CA GLU A 29 3.56 5.74 6.34
C GLU A 29 4.11 4.32 6.48
N ILE A 30 5.28 4.21 7.11
CA ILE A 30 5.87 2.92 7.46
C ILE A 30 6.22 2.91 8.95
N GLU A 31 5.89 1.81 9.60
CA GLU A 31 6.03 1.61 11.03
C GLU A 31 6.89 0.37 11.29
N LEU A 32 7.99 0.55 12.04
CA LEU A 32 8.80 -0.55 12.53
C LEU A 32 8.11 -1.19 13.73
N MET A 33 7.86 -2.49 13.61
CA MET A 33 7.33 -3.39 14.61
C MET A 33 8.41 -4.42 15.02
N ASP A 34 8.09 -5.31 15.95
CA ASP A 34 8.99 -6.43 16.26
C ASP A 34 9.11 -7.37 15.04
N LYS A 35 10.33 -7.49 14.50
CA LYS A 35 10.71 -8.33 13.35
C LYS A 35 10.07 -8.00 12.01
N HIS A 36 9.27 -6.95 11.90
CA HIS A 36 8.62 -6.58 10.64
C HIS A 36 8.34 -5.09 10.53
N ALA A 37 7.98 -4.65 9.33
CA ALA A 37 7.44 -3.32 9.11
C ALA A 37 6.00 -3.38 8.61
N ILE A 38 5.19 -2.41 9.03
CA ILE A 38 3.85 -2.19 8.51
C ILE A 38 3.90 -0.97 7.60
N PHE A 39 3.62 -1.17 6.32
CA PHE A 39 3.39 -0.09 5.37
C PHE A 39 1.89 0.22 5.35
N ARG A 40 1.51 1.45 5.70
CA ARG A 40 0.10 1.83 5.84
C ARG A 40 -0.26 2.93 4.85
N ILE A 41 -1.34 2.72 4.10
CA ILE A 41 -1.92 3.68 3.16
C ILE A 41 -3.32 4.06 3.64
N ARG A 42 -3.62 5.35 3.68
CA ARG A 42 -4.98 5.84 3.93
C ARG A 42 -5.58 6.34 2.65
N LEU A 43 -6.63 5.66 2.19
CA LEU A 43 -7.35 6.06 0.98
C LEU A 43 -8.19 7.31 1.26
N SER A 44 -8.34 8.09 0.20
CA SER A 44 -9.17 9.27 0.12
C SER A 44 -9.60 9.40 -1.34
N PRO A 45 -10.58 8.58 -1.78
CA PRO A 45 -11.15 8.68 -3.13
C PRO A 45 -11.47 10.14 -3.47
N VAL A 46 -11.09 10.59 -4.67
CA VAL A 46 -11.19 12.01 -5.02
C VAL A 46 -12.58 12.39 -5.54
N ASP A 47 -13.36 11.41 -5.99
CA ASP A 47 -14.72 11.59 -6.49
C ASP A 47 -15.63 10.39 -6.15
N LYS A 48 -16.90 10.47 -6.61
CA LYS A 48 -17.91 9.43 -6.40
C LYS A 48 -17.60 8.14 -7.15
N ASN A 49 -16.93 8.22 -8.30
CA ASN A 49 -16.58 7.04 -9.08
C ASN A 49 -15.52 6.24 -8.34
N GLN A 50 -14.43 6.88 -7.90
CA GLN A 50 -13.43 6.22 -7.07
C GLN A 50 -13.99 5.72 -5.73
N SER A 51 -14.98 6.42 -5.16
CA SER A 51 -15.64 5.92 -3.95
C SER A 51 -16.42 4.64 -4.22
N HIS A 52 -17.09 4.55 -5.37
CA HIS A 52 -17.78 3.34 -5.82
C HIS A 52 -16.79 2.21 -6.12
N ASP A 53 -15.69 2.50 -6.81
CA ASP A 53 -14.64 1.54 -7.15
C ASP A 53 -13.98 0.99 -5.88
N ALA A 54 -13.66 1.86 -4.93
CA ALA A 54 -13.12 1.46 -3.63
C ALA A 54 -14.12 0.61 -2.82
N ASP A 55 -15.41 0.91 -2.89
CA ASP A 55 -16.45 0.08 -2.27
C ASP A 55 -16.51 -1.30 -2.92
N ASN A 56 -16.58 -1.37 -4.24
CA ASN A 56 -16.54 -2.62 -4.99
C ASN A 56 -15.30 -3.46 -4.63
N ILE A 57 -14.12 -2.84 -4.48
CA ILE A 57 -12.89 -3.55 -4.10
C ILE A 57 -12.94 -4.04 -2.65
N PHE A 58 -13.15 -3.15 -1.68
CA PHE A 58 -12.93 -3.45 -0.26
C PHE A 58 -14.15 -4.03 0.47
N ILE A 59 -15.33 -4.00 -0.17
CA ILE A 59 -16.56 -4.62 0.34
C ILE A 59 -16.82 -5.95 -0.38
N ASP A 60 -16.80 -5.96 -1.71
CA ASP A 60 -17.27 -7.11 -2.48
C ASP A 60 -16.14 -8.03 -2.99
N ASN A 61 -14.92 -7.51 -3.13
CA ASN A 61 -13.84 -8.19 -3.84
C ASN A 61 -12.50 -8.26 -3.07
N LEU A 62 -12.55 -8.05 -1.75
CA LEU A 62 -11.37 -7.92 -0.88
C LEU A 62 -10.39 -9.10 -1.02
N GLU A 63 -10.91 -10.32 -1.00
CA GLU A 63 -10.14 -11.56 -1.06
C GLU A 63 -9.53 -11.83 -2.45
N THR A 64 -9.89 -11.03 -3.45
CA THR A 64 -9.39 -11.17 -4.82
C THR A 64 -8.29 -10.17 -5.17
N ILE A 65 -7.93 -9.29 -4.24
CA ILE A 65 -6.83 -8.33 -4.42
C ILE A 65 -5.53 -9.12 -4.57
N SER A 66 -4.86 -8.94 -5.70
CA SER A 66 -3.64 -9.66 -6.07
C SER A 66 -2.39 -8.83 -5.89
N LYS A 67 -2.46 -7.52 -6.16
CA LYS A 67 -1.35 -6.59 -5.98
C LYS A 67 -1.82 -5.15 -5.84
N ILE A 68 -0.97 -4.33 -5.24
CA ILE A 68 -1.14 -2.89 -5.13
C ILE A 68 0.15 -2.23 -5.63
N ILE A 69 0.00 -1.26 -6.54
CA ILE A 69 1.12 -0.51 -7.11
C ILE A 69 1.01 0.96 -6.72
N ILE A 70 2.13 1.55 -6.35
CA ILE A 70 2.26 2.98 -6.05
C ILE A 70 3.28 3.57 -7.01
N TRP A 71 2.85 4.53 -7.83
CA TRP A 71 3.69 5.28 -8.76
C TRP A 71 4.11 6.60 -8.13
N ASP A 72 5.10 6.53 -7.23
CA ASP A 72 5.52 7.67 -6.41
C ASP A 72 6.98 7.50 -5.95
N GLU A 73 7.89 8.18 -6.65
CA GLU A 73 9.33 8.13 -6.42
C GLU A 73 9.70 8.39 -4.94
N HIS A 74 9.03 9.36 -4.31
CA HIS A 74 9.31 9.71 -2.92
C HIS A 74 8.93 8.57 -1.98
N ILE A 75 7.77 7.95 -2.20
CA ILE A 75 7.36 6.77 -1.43
C ILE A 75 8.35 5.63 -1.67
N ARG A 76 8.72 5.33 -2.91
CA ARG A 76 9.69 4.26 -3.24
C ARG A 76 11.03 4.49 -2.52
N LYS A 77 11.64 5.66 -2.70
CA LYS A 77 12.94 6.01 -2.11
C LYS A 77 12.91 6.01 -0.59
N ASN A 78 11.89 6.60 0.02
CA ASN A 78 11.79 6.67 1.49
C ASN A 78 11.55 5.29 2.11
N THR A 79 10.82 4.42 1.42
CA THR A 79 10.58 3.03 1.85
C THR A 79 11.87 2.23 1.81
N SER A 80 12.60 2.29 0.69
CA SER A 80 13.91 1.65 0.55
C SER A 80 14.88 2.12 1.64
N LYS A 81 14.98 3.44 1.86
CA LYS A 81 15.81 4.02 2.91
C LYS A 81 15.43 3.51 4.31
N PHE A 82 14.14 3.40 4.60
CA PHE A 82 13.67 2.91 5.90
C PHE A 82 13.95 1.42 6.12
N ILE A 83 13.72 0.59 5.11
CA ILE A 83 13.97 -0.85 5.19
C ILE A 83 15.47 -1.10 5.34
N ASN A 84 16.30 -0.44 4.53
CA ASN A 84 17.75 -0.60 4.59
C ASN A 84 18.35 -0.13 5.91
N SER A 85 17.82 0.94 6.53
CA SER A 85 18.31 1.40 7.84
C SER A 85 17.89 0.50 9.02
N HIS A 86 17.02 -0.48 8.78
CA HIS A 86 16.51 -1.39 9.81
C HIS A 86 16.51 -2.85 9.34
N SER A 87 17.38 -3.20 8.38
CA SER A 87 17.39 -4.53 7.74
C SER A 87 17.56 -5.67 8.73
N GLU A 88 18.38 -5.49 9.77
CA GLU A 88 18.57 -6.46 10.86
C GLU A 88 17.31 -6.71 11.71
N LYS A 89 16.33 -5.79 11.66
CA LYS A 89 15.10 -5.82 12.46
C LYS A 89 13.86 -6.14 11.64
N ILE A 90 13.94 -6.14 10.31
CA ILE A 90 12.80 -6.31 9.42
C ILE A 90 13.01 -7.61 8.63
N SER A 91 12.25 -8.65 8.98
CA SER A 91 12.21 -9.90 8.22
C SER A 91 11.19 -9.88 7.08
N PHE A 92 10.13 -9.08 7.21
CA PHE A 92 9.09 -8.93 6.19
C PHE A 92 8.34 -7.59 6.31
N VAL A 93 7.55 -7.27 5.28
CA VAL A 93 6.71 -6.07 5.22
C VAL A 93 5.26 -6.49 5.00
N ASN A 94 4.38 -6.03 5.89
CA ASN A 94 2.94 -6.14 5.74
C ASN A 94 2.38 -4.85 5.16
N LEU A 95 1.32 -4.98 4.37
CA LEU A 95 0.58 -3.85 3.83
C LEU A 95 -0.73 -3.66 4.60
N GLU A 96 -1.00 -2.45 5.04
CA GLU A 96 -2.28 -2.04 5.60
C GLU A 96 -2.93 -0.98 4.72
N ILE A 97 -4.15 -1.23 4.26
CA ILE A 97 -4.98 -0.23 3.58
C ILE A 97 -6.10 0.20 4.53
N VAL A 98 -6.23 1.50 4.74
CA VAL A 98 -7.30 2.10 5.54
C VAL A 98 -8.31 2.74 4.61
N TYR A 99 -9.47 2.09 4.49
CA TYR A 99 -10.63 2.58 3.75
C TYR A 99 -11.91 2.12 4.43
N LYS A 100 -12.64 3.06 5.06
CA LYS A 100 -13.75 2.83 6.01
C LYS A 100 -13.35 2.01 7.26
N LYS A 101 -12.71 0.85 7.08
CA LYS A 101 -12.04 0.02 8.08
C LYS A 101 -10.58 -0.24 7.69
N ARG A 102 -9.84 -0.93 8.56
CA ARG A 102 -8.46 -1.35 8.29
C ARG A 102 -8.47 -2.73 7.63
N HIS A 103 -7.71 -2.87 6.55
CA HIS A 103 -7.49 -4.12 5.83
C HIS A 103 -5.98 -4.41 5.87
N ALA A 104 -5.59 -5.55 6.41
CA ALA A 104 -4.19 -5.95 6.54
C ALA A 104 -3.91 -7.12 5.60
N PHE A 105 -2.76 -7.06 4.93
CA PHE A 105 -2.33 -8.05 3.95
C PHE A 105 -0.92 -8.50 4.26
N SER A 106 -0.72 -9.81 4.24
CA SER A 106 0.60 -10.40 4.07
C SER A 106 1.06 -10.10 2.64
N SER A 107 2.17 -9.38 2.52
CA SER A 107 2.69 -8.98 1.22
C SER A 107 4.14 -9.36 1.06
N GLY A 108 4.60 -9.41 -0.18
CA GLY A 108 6.00 -9.08 -0.45
C GLY A 108 6.09 -7.78 -1.20
N LEU A 109 7.30 -7.23 -1.25
CA LEU A 109 7.58 -5.89 -1.72
C LEU A 109 8.68 -5.94 -2.76
N ARG A 110 8.48 -5.31 -3.91
CA ARG A 110 9.53 -5.12 -4.91
C ARG A 110 9.43 -3.76 -5.60
N PRO A 111 10.56 -3.15 -5.99
CA PRO A 111 10.53 -2.04 -6.93
C PRO A 111 10.07 -2.54 -8.30
N LEU A 112 9.34 -1.71 -9.06
CA LEU A 112 9.03 -1.98 -10.47
C LEU A 112 10.04 -1.29 -11.39
N ASP A 113 10.24 0.01 -11.18
CA ASP A 113 11.18 0.86 -11.90
C ASP A 113 11.67 2.01 -10.98
N GLU A 114 12.06 3.16 -11.54
CA GLU A 114 12.53 4.34 -10.78
C GLU A 114 11.48 4.94 -9.84
N ASP A 115 10.19 4.73 -10.10
CA ASP A 115 9.09 5.40 -9.40
C ASP A 115 8.08 4.43 -8.79
N GLY A 116 8.03 3.20 -9.30
CA GLY A 116 7.05 2.19 -8.92
C GLY A 116 7.47 1.34 -7.72
N LEU A 117 6.53 1.14 -6.80
CA LEU A 117 6.61 0.19 -5.70
C LEU A 117 5.41 -0.76 -5.77
N GLU A 118 5.67 -2.06 -5.89
CA GLU A 118 4.63 -3.08 -5.93
C GLU A 118 4.60 -3.90 -4.64
N PHE A 119 3.40 -4.01 -4.07
CA PHE A 119 3.05 -4.99 -3.05
C PHE A 119 2.28 -6.13 -3.72
N TYR A 120 2.86 -7.33 -3.77
CA TYR A 120 2.13 -8.53 -4.19
C TYR A 120 1.52 -9.19 -2.96
N ILE A 121 0.22 -9.47 -3.03
CA ILE A 121 -0.55 -10.03 -1.91
C ILE A 121 -0.33 -11.55 -1.88
N LYS A 122 0.05 -12.07 -0.71
CA LYS A 122 0.23 -13.50 -0.48
C LYS A 122 -1.12 -14.07 -0.06
N ASN A 123 -1.78 -14.75 -0.97
CA ASN A 123 -2.98 -15.53 -0.63
C ASN A 123 -2.52 -16.76 0.15
N THR A 124 -2.92 -16.83 1.43
CA THR A 124 -2.75 -18.01 2.30
C THR A 124 -3.67 -19.14 1.90
#